data_AF-A0A255TFY9-F1
#
_entry.id   AF-A0A255TFY9-F1
#
_cell.length_a   1.000
_cell.length_b   1.000
_cell.length_c   1.000
_cell.angle_alpha   90.00
_cell.angle_beta   90.00
_cell.angle_gamma   90.00
#
_symmetry.space_group_name_H-M   'P 1'
#
loop_
_entity.id
_entity.type
_entity.pdbx_description
1 polymer ?
#
loop_
_entity_poly.entity_id
_entity_poly.type
_entity_poly.pdbx_seq_one_letter_code
_entity_poly.pdbx_strand_id
1 'polypeptide(L)'
;MSEYYNPEVQQLYPDTCAIKSQQLILKDFGIDVSETELVQAANANGWYNGGGTSPEDVGNLLNLAGIPVSKQSDANVFNLVNELAQGHEVIVGVDADELWHNSSINEKLSNWFNDVFGEQGGNHALIVAGIDTRDPNNIQVIVKDPGSGEDGKPYPLDQFMDAWSDTQCYMVSTDVAAPQNVSGMENFNYQSGHIDNVVGIDYSQFQIFNDISTGLPAPITDINGNIAYNPSMSSLVDAYFDVAHNEIPLSQIWSPQYEFNNYLDFNTIQSAMCDTLNSGLNHINVNPELSWDDYMATNGLSEMTNIDYYNYLNQTIGSLDPITDMASIDVYNQQLMMLDYCNYNNLDFGTAFYDNCFDL
;
A
#
# COMPACT_ATOMS: atom_id res chain seq x y z
N MET A 1 -18.48 -24.57 -11.44
CA MET A 1 -18.05 -23.20 -11.79
C MET A 1 -18.22 -22.37 -10.53
N SER A 2 -17.19 -21.61 -10.17
CA SER A 2 -17.20 -20.71 -9.02
C SER A 2 -18.36 -19.71 -9.15
N GLU A 3 -18.92 -19.24 -8.02
CA GLU A 3 -19.93 -18.17 -8.06
C GLU A 3 -19.34 -16.83 -8.53
N TYR A 4 -18.02 -16.68 -8.43
CA TYR A 4 -17.24 -15.53 -8.89
C TYR A 4 -16.81 -15.65 -10.36
N TYR A 5 -17.19 -16.71 -11.08
CA TYR A 5 -16.69 -16.94 -12.44
C TYR A 5 -17.21 -15.89 -13.44
N ASN A 6 -16.27 -15.18 -14.07
CA ASN A 6 -16.50 -14.25 -15.17
C ASN A 6 -15.63 -14.64 -16.38
N PRO A 7 -16.24 -15.05 -17.52
CA PRO A 7 -15.48 -15.44 -18.70
C PRO A 7 -14.69 -14.27 -19.34
N GLU A 8 -15.02 -13.01 -19.03
CA GLU A 8 -14.23 -11.86 -19.51
C GLU A 8 -12.89 -11.72 -18.76
N VAL A 9 -12.81 -12.24 -17.53
CA VAL A 9 -11.61 -12.24 -16.70
C VAL A 9 -10.69 -13.40 -17.04
N GLN A 10 -11.24 -14.55 -17.40
CA GLN A 10 -10.43 -15.74 -17.69
C GLN A 10 -9.46 -15.51 -18.87
N GLN A 11 -8.20 -15.90 -18.67
CA GLN A 11 -7.18 -15.88 -19.72
C GLN A 11 -7.50 -16.90 -20.82
N LEU A 12 -7.17 -16.55 -22.06
CA LEU A 12 -7.35 -17.40 -23.23
C LEU A 12 -6.24 -18.46 -23.36
N TYR A 13 -5.01 -18.12 -22.97
CA TYR A 13 -3.85 -19.02 -23.04
C TYR A 13 -3.34 -19.39 -21.64
N PRO A 14 -2.87 -20.63 -21.42
CA PRO A 14 -2.55 -21.15 -20.08
C PRO A 14 -1.42 -20.42 -19.34
N ASP A 15 -0.58 -19.68 -20.05
CA ASP A 15 0.65 -19.04 -19.57
C ASP A 15 0.60 -17.51 -19.67
N THR A 16 -0.60 -16.93 -19.74
CA THR A 16 -0.81 -15.50 -20.02
C THR A 16 -1.48 -14.72 -18.89
N CYS A 17 -1.50 -15.25 -17.67
CA CYS A 17 -2.10 -14.59 -16.50
C CYS A 17 -1.64 -13.13 -16.35
N ALA A 18 -0.33 -12.86 -16.40
CA ALA A 18 0.23 -11.52 -16.33
C ALA A 18 -0.19 -10.60 -17.50
N ILE A 19 -0.33 -11.15 -18.71
CA ILE A 19 -0.79 -10.41 -19.89
C ILE A 19 -2.27 -10.10 -19.77
N LYS A 20 -3.07 -11.06 -19.30
CA LYS A 20 -4.50 -10.90 -19.09
C LYS A 20 -4.81 -9.91 -17.97
N SER A 21 -4.06 -9.92 -16.86
CA SER A 21 -4.15 -8.88 -15.82
C SER A 21 -3.90 -7.49 -16.40
N GLN A 22 -2.84 -7.31 -17.21
CA GLN A 22 -2.59 -6.03 -17.88
C GLN A 22 -3.69 -5.67 -18.88
N GLN A 23 -4.29 -6.65 -19.58
CA GLN A 23 -5.44 -6.42 -20.46
C GLN A 23 -6.65 -5.87 -19.70
N LEU A 24 -6.94 -6.43 -18.52
CA LEU A 24 -8.07 -6.03 -17.69
C LEU A 24 -7.87 -4.59 -17.20
N ILE A 25 -6.66 -4.25 -16.75
CA ILE A 25 -6.30 -2.87 -16.38
C ILE A 25 -6.40 -1.93 -17.59
N LEU A 26 -5.88 -2.32 -18.77
CA LEU A 26 -6.01 -1.51 -19.99
C LEU A 26 -7.49 -1.20 -20.31
N LYS A 27 -8.37 -2.19 -20.16
CA LYS A 27 -9.81 -2.04 -20.35
C LYS A 27 -10.41 -1.05 -19.34
N ASP A 28 -9.98 -1.11 -18.08
CA ASP A 28 -10.39 -0.18 -17.03
C ASP A 28 -9.95 1.28 -17.35
N PHE A 29 -8.79 1.43 -18.01
CA PHE A 29 -8.33 2.71 -18.58
C PHE A 29 -8.96 3.08 -19.95
N GLY A 30 -9.97 2.33 -20.41
CA GLY A 30 -10.70 2.59 -21.65
C GLY A 30 -9.97 2.17 -22.93
N ILE A 31 -8.89 1.38 -22.82
CA ILE A 31 -8.11 0.84 -23.94
C ILE A 31 -8.59 -0.58 -24.23
N ASP A 32 -9.43 -0.70 -25.25
CA ASP A 32 -9.91 -2.01 -25.73
C ASP A 32 -8.88 -2.66 -26.67
N VAL A 33 -8.27 -3.74 -26.20
CA VAL A 33 -7.27 -4.53 -26.94
C VAL A 33 -7.45 -6.01 -26.57
N SER A 34 -7.30 -6.90 -27.55
CA SER A 34 -7.44 -8.33 -27.30
C SER A 34 -6.19 -8.93 -26.61
N GLU A 35 -6.39 -9.99 -25.83
CA GLU A 35 -5.30 -10.75 -25.22
C GLU A 35 -4.31 -11.27 -26.28
N THR A 36 -4.81 -11.71 -27.44
CA THR A 36 -3.96 -12.15 -28.57
C THR A 36 -3.07 -11.03 -29.12
N GLU A 37 -3.57 -9.80 -29.22
CA GLU A 37 -2.76 -8.65 -29.65
C GLU A 37 -1.68 -8.33 -28.62
N LEU A 38 -2.00 -8.38 -27.32
CA LEU A 38 -1.04 -8.17 -26.25
C LEU A 38 0.03 -9.27 -26.18
N VAL A 39 -0.33 -10.54 -26.41
CA VAL A 39 0.62 -11.65 -26.54
C VAL A 39 1.60 -11.40 -27.68
N GLN A 40 1.10 -10.95 -28.84
CA GLN A 40 1.95 -10.62 -29.99
C GLN A 40 2.89 -9.45 -29.67
N ALA A 41 2.38 -8.40 -29.02
CA ALA A 41 3.18 -7.26 -28.60
C ALA A 41 4.26 -7.66 -27.59
N ALA A 42 3.90 -8.44 -26.56
CA ALA A 42 4.84 -8.91 -25.55
C ALA A 42 5.93 -9.80 -26.18
N ASN A 43 5.56 -10.72 -27.08
CA ASN A 43 6.52 -11.57 -27.78
C ASN A 43 7.47 -10.76 -28.68
N ALA A 44 6.93 -9.80 -29.44
CA ALA A 44 7.73 -8.95 -30.33
C ALA A 44 8.76 -8.08 -29.57
N ASN A 45 8.46 -7.72 -28.32
CA ASN A 45 9.35 -6.96 -27.45
C ASN A 45 10.25 -7.84 -26.54
N GLY A 46 10.10 -9.16 -26.59
CA GLY A 46 10.88 -10.11 -25.79
C GLY A 46 10.39 -10.31 -24.35
N TRP A 47 9.23 -9.76 -23.99
CA TRP A 47 8.61 -9.82 -22.65
C TRP A 47 7.83 -11.11 -22.38
N TYR A 48 7.64 -11.93 -23.41
CA TYR A 48 6.88 -13.17 -23.34
C TYR A 48 7.42 -14.17 -24.36
N ASN A 49 7.70 -15.38 -23.90
CA ASN A 49 8.35 -16.42 -24.71
C ASN A 49 7.48 -17.68 -24.93
N GLY A 50 6.21 -17.67 -24.49
CA GLY A 50 5.34 -18.85 -24.54
C GLY A 50 5.53 -19.82 -23.37
N GLY A 51 6.19 -19.39 -22.30
CA GLY A 51 6.22 -20.06 -21.01
C GLY A 51 5.85 -19.15 -19.83
N GLY A 52 5.35 -17.94 -20.11
CA GLY A 52 5.06 -16.91 -19.09
C GLY A 52 5.72 -15.56 -19.38
N THR A 53 5.49 -14.62 -18.47
CA THR A 53 6.10 -13.28 -18.43
C THR A 53 6.97 -13.19 -17.19
N SER A 54 8.24 -12.81 -17.35
CA SER A 54 9.13 -12.61 -16.20
C SER A 54 8.64 -11.42 -15.34
N PRO A 55 8.86 -11.43 -14.02
CA PRO A 55 8.45 -10.33 -13.13
C PRO A 55 8.89 -8.95 -13.64
N GLU A 56 10.13 -8.81 -14.11
CA GLU A 56 10.66 -7.56 -14.64
C GLU A 56 9.91 -7.01 -15.87
N ASP A 57 9.12 -7.85 -16.54
CA ASP A 57 8.37 -7.49 -17.74
C ASP A 57 6.87 -7.26 -17.48
N VAL A 58 6.37 -7.62 -16.30
CA VAL A 58 4.99 -7.31 -15.88
C VAL A 58 4.83 -5.79 -15.81
N GLY A 59 3.76 -5.26 -16.42
CA GLY A 59 3.51 -3.81 -16.53
C GLY A 59 4.13 -3.14 -17.76
N ASN A 60 4.98 -3.83 -18.54
CA ASN A 60 5.54 -3.23 -19.76
C ASN A 60 4.46 -2.96 -20.83
N LEU A 61 3.37 -3.75 -20.87
CA LEU A 61 2.25 -3.49 -21.78
C LEU A 61 1.46 -2.24 -21.35
N LEU A 62 1.34 -2.00 -20.03
CA LEU A 62 0.75 -0.77 -19.48
C LEU A 62 1.58 0.46 -19.85
N ASN A 63 2.90 0.39 -19.62
CA ASN A 63 3.85 1.42 -20.03
C ASN A 63 3.78 1.71 -21.54
N LEU A 64 3.70 0.66 -22.37
CA LEU A 64 3.58 0.79 -23.82
C LEU A 64 2.31 1.54 -24.25
N ALA A 65 1.23 1.39 -23.48
CA ALA A 65 -0.03 2.10 -23.66
C ALA A 65 -0.04 3.51 -23.01
N GLY A 66 1.05 3.93 -22.37
CA GLY A 66 1.18 5.24 -21.72
C GLY A 66 0.61 5.30 -20.31
N ILE A 67 0.38 4.15 -19.66
CA ILE A 67 0.01 4.06 -18.24
C ILE A 67 1.29 3.72 -17.47
N PRO A 68 1.88 4.69 -16.74
CA PRO A 68 3.10 4.46 -15.98
C PRO A 68 2.85 3.47 -14.84
N VAL A 69 3.88 2.68 -14.49
CA VAL A 69 3.82 1.69 -13.40
C VAL A 69 5.08 1.68 -12.56
N SER A 70 4.89 1.38 -11.28
CA SER A 70 5.95 1.07 -10.32
C SER A 70 5.98 -0.43 -10.04
N LYS A 71 7.19 -0.95 -9.79
CA LYS A 71 7.44 -2.36 -9.48
C LYS A 71 8.13 -2.42 -8.12
N GLN A 72 7.62 -3.26 -7.22
CA GLN A 72 8.16 -3.39 -5.88
C GLN A 72 8.31 -4.86 -5.50
N SER A 73 9.45 -5.19 -4.91
CA SER A 73 9.70 -6.42 -4.17
C SER A 73 9.83 -6.08 -2.68
N ASP A 74 9.72 -7.09 -1.82
CA ASP A 74 9.75 -6.92 -0.36
C ASP A 74 8.64 -5.98 0.15
N ALA A 75 7.51 -5.91 -0.58
CA ALA A 75 6.35 -5.14 -0.17
C ALA A 75 5.65 -5.79 1.03
N ASN A 76 4.71 -5.05 1.62
CA ASN A 76 3.86 -5.54 2.69
C ASN A 76 2.42 -5.07 2.50
N VAL A 77 1.53 -5.49 3.41
CA VAL A 77 0.10 -5.17 3.35
C VAL A 77 -0.17 -3.67 3.37
N PHE A 78 0.64 -2.85 4.06
CA PHE A 78 0.48 -1.39 4.04
C PHE A 78 0.78 -0.83 2.66
N ASN A 79 1.82 -1.32 1.96
CA ASN A 79 2.09 -0.87 0.60
C ASN A 79 0.93 -1.20 -0.36
N LEU A 80 0.39 -2.42 -0.25
CA LEU A 80 -0.78 -2.84 -1.03
C LEU A 80 -1.99 -1.94 -0.76
N VAL A 81 -2.32 -1.72 0.53
CA VAL A 81 -3.43 -0.86 0.92
C VAL A 81 -3.20 0.59 0.45
N ASN A 82 -1.97 1.09 0.50
CA ASN A 82 -1.60 2.43 0.08
C ASN A 82 -1.86 2.67 -1.42
N GLU A 83 -1.48 1.72 -2.28
CA GLU A 83 -1.74 1.81 -3.71
C GLU A 83 -3.24 1.75 -4.01
N LEU A 84 -3.97 0.82 -3.39
CA LEU A 84 -5.42 0.71 -3.56
C LEU A 84 -6.16 1.95 -3.05
N ALA A 85 -5.71 2.53 -1.95
CA ALA A 85 -6.27 3.75 -1.37
C ALA A 85 -6.06 4.98 -2.26
N GLN A 86 -5.08 4.96 -3.17
CA GLN A 86 -4.86 5.96 -4.21
C GLN A 86 -5.57 5.63 -5.54
N GLY A 87 -6.39 4.56 -5.55
CA GLY A 87 -7.12 4.17 -6.75
C GLY A 87 -6.24 3.55 -7.84
N HIS A 88 -5.01 3.17 -7.49
CA HIS A 88 -4.11 2.49 -8.40
C HIS A 88 -4.55 1.04 -8.59
N GLU A 89 -4.39 0.53 -9.81
CA GLU A 89 -4.60 -0.88 -10.11
C GLU A 89 -3.34 -1.66 -9.76
N VAL A 90 -3.50 -2.77 -9.03
CA VAL A 90 -2.38 -3.54 -8.49
C VAL A 90 -2.37 -4.97 -9.01
N ILE A 91 -1.29 -5.35 -9.67
CA ILE A 91 -0.95 -6.74 -10.02
C ILE A 91 0.00 -7.29 -8.95
N VAL A 92 -0.24 -8.49 -8.45
CA VAL A 92 0.69 -9.22 -7.58
C VAL A 92 1.12 -10.53 -8.22
N GLY A 93 2.36 -10.95 -7.92
CA GLY A 93 2.77 -12.34 -8.10
C GLY A 93 2.27 -13.17 -6.92
N VAL A 94 1.77 -14.39 -7.14
CA VAL A 94 1.39 -15.30 -6.05
C VAL A 94 1.77 -16.74 -6.39
N ASP A 95 1.92 -17.58 -5.37
CA ASP A 95 1.82 -19.03 -5.55
C ASP A 95 0.34 -19.43 -5.67
N ALA A 96 -0.08 -19.81 -6.88
CA ALA A 96 -1.45 -20.21 -7.15
C ALA A 96 -1.87 -21.50 -6.45
N ASP A 97 -0.94 -22.41 -6.14
CA ASP A 97 -1.30 -23.66 -5.48
C ASP A 97 -1.68 -23.41 -4.02
N GLU A 98 -0.98 -22.51 -3.33
CA GLU A 98 -1.33 -22.08 -1.98
C GLU A 98 -2.58 -21.19 -1.94
N LEU A 99 -2.75 -20.31 -2.94
CA LEU A 99 -3.92 -19.44 -3.01
C LEU A 99 -5.20 -20.24 -3.35
N TRP A 100 -5.14 -21.17 -4.30
CA TRP A 100 -6.32 -21.92 -4.76
C TRP A 100 -6.65 -23.13 -3.90
N HIS A 101 -5.68 -23.71 -3.18
CA HIS A 101 -5.89 -24.91 -2.38
C HIS A 101 -5.59 -24.65 -0.90
N ASN A 102 -6.64 -24.49 -0.10
CA ASN A 102 -6.53 -24.52 1.35
C ASN A 102 -6.40 -25.97 1.84
N SER A 103 -5.19 -26.48 1.77
CA SER A 103 -4.88 -27.90 1.85
C SER A 103 -4.11 -28.22 3.13
N SER A 104 -4.59 -29.21 3.91
CA SER A 104 -3.97 -29.62 5.18
C SER A 104 -2.49 -29.97 5.02
N ILE A 105 -1.71 -29.95 6.11
CA ILE A 105 -0.24 -30.24 6.16
C ILE A 105 0.19 -31.46 5.31
N ASN A 106 -0.68 -32.45 5.11
CA ASN A 106 -0.39 -33.64 4.29
C ASN A 106 -0.46 -33.41 2.77
N GLU A 107 -1.22 -32.43 2.29
CA GLU A 107 -1.29 -32.03 0.87
C GLU A 107 -0.14 -31.08 0.51
N LYS A 108 0.28 -30.19 1.44
CA LYS A 108 1.53 -29.39 1.31
C LYS A 108 2.76 -30.29 1.03
N LEU A 109 2.85 -31.46 1.68
CA LEU A 109 3.92 -32.45 1.43
C LEU A 109 3.83 -33.19 0.09
N SER A 110 2.63 -33.30 -0.49
CA SER A 110 2.41 -33.99 -1.77
C SER A 110 2.72 -33.08 -2.96
N ASN A 111 2.40 -31.79 -2.83
CA ASN A 111 2.67 -30.78 -3.86
C ASN A 111 4.17 -30.46 -3.94
N TRP A 112 4.87 -30.39 -2.79
CA TRP A 112 6.32 -30.22 -2.74
C TRP A 112 7.10 -31.23 -3.60
N PHE A 113 6.66 -32.49 -3.71
CA PHE A 113 7.33 -33.49 -4.56
C PHE A 113 7.16 -33.26 -6.07
N ASN A 114 6.14 -32.52 -6.49
CA ASN A 114 5.93 -32.15 -7.89
C ASN A 114 6.65 -30.84 -8.26
N ASP A 115 6.86 -29.94 -7.31
CA ASP A 115 7.52 -28.64 -7.52
C ASP A 115 9.04 -28.73 -7.65
N VAL A 116 9.68 -29.83 -7.21
CA VAL A 116 11.14 -30.01 -7.32
C VAL A 116 11.65 -30.15 -8.77
N PHE A 117 10.77 -30.29 -9.76
CA PHE A 117 11.17 -30.35 -11.19
C PHE A 117 10.84 -29.08 -12.00
N GLY A 118 10.35 -28.00 -11.37
CA GLY A 118 10.19 -26.67 -11.96
C GLY A 118 10.89 -25.61 -11.11
N GLU A 119 11.43 -24.55 -11.73
CA GLU A 119 12.06 -23.45 -10.99
C GLU A 119 11.00 -22.75 -10.11
N GLN A 120 11.18 -22.81 -8.78
CA GLN A 120 10.24 -22.28 -7.78
C GLN A 120 10.30 -20.75 -7.65
N GLY A 121 9.13 -20.14 -7.41
CA GLY A 121 8.97 -18.76 -6.95
C GLY A 121 7.94 -17.96 -7.76
N GLY A 122 6.64 -18.18 -7.50
CA GLY A 122 5.52 -17.50 -8.17
C GLY A 122 5.18 -18.09 -9.54
N ASN A 123 4.08 -18.83 -9.63
CA ASN A 123 3.60 -19.40 -10.90
C ASN A 123 2.43 -18.59 -11.50
N HIS A 124 1.97 -17.53 -10.84
CA HIS A 124 0.74 -16.84 -11.22
C HIS A 124 0.73 -15.34 -10.91
N ALA A 125 -0.01 -14.59 -11.71
CA ALA A 125 -0.21 -13.16 -11.55
C ALA A 125 -1.71 -12.83 -11.63
N LEU A 126 -2.18 -12.01 -10.69
CA LEU A 126 -3.58 -11.61 -10.58
C LEU A 126 -3.69 -10.15 -10.14
N ILE A 127 -4.90 -9.60 -10.17
CA ILE A 127 -5.19 -8.23 -9.72
C ILE A 127 -5.77 -8.28 -8.31
N VAL A 128 -5.25 -7.45 -7.41
CA VAL A 128 -5.94 -7.14 -6.15
C VAL A 128 -6.92 -6.02 -6.41
N ALA A 129 -8.21 -6.32 -6.31
CA ALA A 129 -9.29 -5.38 -6.58
C ALA A 129 -9.76 -4.61 -5.32
N GLY A 130 -9.33 -5.04 -4.13
CA GLY A 130 -9.65 -4.35 -2.89
C GLY A 130 -9.35 -5.18 -1.65
N ILE A 131 -9.57 -4.59 -0.48
CA ILE A 131 -9.46 -5.24 0.83
C ILE A 131 -10.76 -4.97 1.60
N ASP A 132 -11.41 -6.04 2.04
CA ASP A 132 -12.61 -5.99 2.86
C ASP A 132 -12.23 -6.12 4.34
N THR A 133 -12.47 -5.05 5.09
CA THR A 133 -12.18 -4.95 6.53
C THR A 133 -13.43 -4.87 7.39
N ARG A 134 -14.62 -5.16 6.84
CA ARG A 134 -15.89 -5.11 7.58
C ARG A 134 -15.94 -6.04 8.78
N ASP A 135 -15.20 -7.16 8.74
CA ASP A 135 -14.96 -8.04 9.88
C ASP A 135 -13.48 -8.00 10.27
N PRO A 136 -13.10 -7.34 11.38
CA PRO A 136 -11.71 -7.24 11.80
C PRO A 136 -11.08 -8.58 12.19
N ASN A 137 -11.88 -9.63 12.45
CA ASN A 137 -11.36 -10.97 12.74
C ASN A 137 -11.17 -11.83 11.48
N ASN A 138 -11.59 -11.32 10.31
CA ASN A 138 -11.53 -12.02 9.05
C ASN A 138 -11.43 -11.00 7.89
N ILE A 139 -10.32 -10.26 7.88
CA ILE A 139 -10.00 -9.36 6.76
C ILE A 139 -9.84 -10.19 5.50
N GLN A 140 -10.41 -9.73 4.40
CA GLN A 140 -10.36 -10.45 3.13
C GLN A 140 -9.74 -9.60 2.02
N VAL A 141 -8.85 -10.20 1.23
CA VAL A 141 -8.31 -9.60 0.01
C VAL A 141 -9.22 -10.03 -1.14
N ILE A 142 -9.75 -9.05 -1.88
CA ILE A 142 -10.63 -9.26 -3.02
C ILE A 142 -9.77 -9.29 -4.28
N VAL A 143 -9.83 -10.37 -5.05
CA VAL A 143 -8.99 -10.55 -6.25
C VAL A 143 -9.81 -10.70 -7.53
N LYS A 144 -9.20 -10.29 -8.64
CA LYS A 144 -9.62 -10.61 -10.01
C LYS A 144 -8.52 -11.50 -10.60
N ASP A 145 -8.85 -12.76 -10.82
CA ASP A 145 -7.92 -13.85 -11.12
C ASP A 145 -8.11 -14.38 -12.55
N PRO A 146 -7.19 -14.04 -13.47
CA PRO A 146 -7.23 -14.54 -14.84
C PRO A 146 -7.12 -16.06 -15.00
N GLY A 147 -6.43 -16.74 -14.09
CA GLY A 147 -6.17 -18.17 -14.20
C GLY A 147 -7.44 -18.98 -13.97
N SER A 148 -8.16 -18.64 -12.90
CA SER A 148 -9.44 -19.27 -12.56
C SER A 148 -10.65 -18.62 -13.25
N GLY A 149 -10.49 -17.39 -13.75
CA GLY A 149 -11.58 -16.56 -14.27
C GLY A 149 -12.47 -15.99 -13.16
N GLU A 150 -11.98 -15.90 -11.93
CA GLU A 150 -12.76 -15.39 -10.80
C GLU A 150 -12.66 -13.87 -10.71
N ASP A 151 -13.79 -13.19 -10.55
CA ASP A 151 -13.90 -11.74 -10.52
C ASP A 151 -14.52 -11.31 -9.18
N GLY A 152 -13.71 -10.72 -8.31
CA GLY A 152 -14.14 -10.27 -6.98
C GLY A 152 -14.18 -11.39 -5.94
N LYS A 153 -13.34 -12.42 -6.05
CA LYS A 153 -13.28 -13.49 -5.05
C LYS A 153 -12.54 -13.02 -3.80
N PRO A 154 -13.13 -13.20 -2.60
CA PRO A 154 -12.43 -12.93 -1.34
C PRO A 154 -11.51 -14.11 -0.94
N TYR A 155 -10.31 -13.79 -0.47
CA TYR A 155 -9.43 -14.70 0.27
C TYR A 155 -9.14 -14.13 1.66
N PRO A 156 -9.10 -14.95 2.72
CA PRO A 156 -8.58 -14.50 4.02
C PRO A 156 -7.20 -13.86 3.87
N LEU A 157 -6.95 -12.75 4.60
CA LEU A 157 -5.71 -11.99 4.48
C LEU A 157 -4.48 -12.85 4.79
N ASP A 158 -4.55 -13.71 5.81
CA ASP A 158 -3.46 -14.62 6.17
C ASP A 158 -3.12 -15.60 5.03
N GLN A 159 -4.16 -16.18 4.40
CA GLN A 159 -3.98 -17.05 3.24
C GLN A 159 -3.37 -16.31 2.04
N PHE A 160 -3.82 -15.08 1.78
CA PHE A 160 -3.26 -14.27 0.69
C PHE A 160 -1.80 -13.90 0.96
N MET A 161 -1.47 -13.51 2.21
CA MET A 161 -0.11 -13.15 2.59
C MET A 161 0.85 -14.34 2.52
N ASP A 162 0.42 -15.56 2.86
CA ASP A 162 1.21 -16.81 2.68
C ASP A 162 1.64 -16.92 1.21
N ALA A 163 0.65 -16.94 0.30
CA ALA A 163 0.87 -17.10 -1.14
C ALA A 163 1.63 -15.92 -1.80
N TRP A 164 1.42 -14.69 -1.33
CA TRP A 164 2.12 -13.51 -1.85
C TRP A 164 3.58 -13.49 -1.41
N SER A 165 3.85 -13.94 -0.18
CA SER A 165 5.19 -13.92 0.40
C SER A 165 6.18 -14.84 -0.29
N ASP A 166 5.71 -15.96 -0.84
CA ASP A 166 6.52 -16.89 -1.65
C ASP A 166 7.04 -16.28 -2.96
N THR A 167 6.51 -15.11 -3.34
CA THR A 167 6.98 -14.31 -4.48
C THR A 167 7.76 -13.07 -4.05
N GLN A 168 8.29 -13.06 -2.83
CA GLN A 168 8.93 -11.90 -2.21
C GLN A 168 7.99 -10.68 -2.14
N CYS A 169 6.70 -10.92 -1.96
CA CYS A 169 5.66 -9.89 -1.99
C CYS A 169 5.76 -8.99 -3.23
N TYR A 170 6.00 -9.58 -4.40
CA TYR A 170 6.15 -8.81 -5.62
C TYR A 170 4.82 -8.15 -6.03
N MET A 171 4.86 -6.86 -6.34
CA MET A 171 3.70 -6.13 -6.87
C MET A 171 4.09 -5.14 -7.97
N VAL A 172 3.14 -4.88 -8.86
CA VAL A 172 3.16 -3.83 -9.87
C VAL A 172 1.91 -2.98 -9.68
N SER A 173 2.07 -1.68 -9.47
CA SER A 173 0.96 -0.75 -9.39
C SER A 173 1.03 0.27 -10.52
N THR A 174 -0.12 0.77 -10.96
CA THR A 174 -0.17 1.94 -11.84
C THR A 174 0.20 3.19 -11.04
N ASP A 175 0.97 4.12 -11.62
CA ASP A 175 1.32 5.38 -10.92
C ASP A 175 0.23 6.46 -11.04
N VAL A 176 -0.94 6.08 -11.56
CA VAL A 176 -2.10 6.94 -11.77
C VAL A 176 -3.37 6.18 -11.40
N ALA A 177 -4.33 6.87 -10.80
CA ALA A 177 -5.62 6.29 -10.46
C ALA A 177 -6.39 5.83 -11.71
N ALA A 178 -7.08 4.70 -11.60
CA ALA A 178 -8.04 4.25 -12.61
C ALA A 178 -9.15 5.30 -12.84
N PRO A 179 -9.71 5.43 -14.05
CA PRO A 179 -10.77 6.41 -14.33
C PRO A 179 -12.06 6.22 -13.52
N GLN A 180 -12.84 7.29 -13.29
CA GLN A 180 -14.00 7.28 -12.36
C GLN A 180 -15.12 6.29 -12.74
N ASN A 181 -15.14 5.83 -13.99
CA ASN A 181 -16.17 4.95 -14.52
C ASN A 181 -15.85 3.46 -14.33
N VAL A 182 -14.74 3.14 -13.66
CA VAL A 182 -14.36 1.77 -13.29
C VAL A 182 -15.15 1.34 -12.05
N SER A 183 -15.67 0.11 -12.07
CA SER A 183 -16.38 -0.47 -10.92
C SER A 183 -15.45 -0.54 -9.71
N GLY A 184 -15.88 -0.04 -8.55
CA GLY A 184 -15.07 0.05 -7.34
C GLY A 184 -14.44 1.43 -7.09
N MET A 185 -14.47 2.34 -8.07
CA MET A 185 -13.93 3.71 -7.99
C MET A 185 -15.01 4.79 -7.84
N GLU A 186 -16.28 4.42 -7.62
CA GLU A 186 -17.42 5.34 -7.71
C GLU A 186 -17.39 6.49 -6.68
N ASN A 187 -16.61 6.34 -5.61
CA ASN A 187 -16.46 7.35 -4.54
C ASN A 187 -15.02 7.85 -4.39
N PHE A 188 -14.12 7.50 -5.32
CA PHE A 188 -12.73 7.95 -5.23
C PHE A 188 -12.63 9.45 -5.49
N ASN A 189 -11.95 10.17 -4.59
CA ASN A 189 -11.73 11.60 -4.71
C ASN A 189 -10.45 11.88 -5.50
N TYR A 190 -10.61 12.18 -6.79
CA TYR A 190 -9.49 12.48 -7.69
C TYR A 190 -8.79 13.81 -7.37
N GLN A 191 -9.40 14.67 -6.55
CA GLN A 191 -8.77 15.91 -6.12
C GLN A 191 -7.76 15.66 -4.99
N SER A 192 -8.09 14.80 -4.03
CA SER A 192 -7.14 14.36 -3.00
C SER A 192 -6.13 13.33 -3.56
N GLY A 193 -6.54 12.54 -4.55
CA GLY A 193 -5.71 11.46 -5.09
C GLY A 193 -5.65 10.23 -4.17
N HIS A 194 -6.49 10.19 -3.14
CA HIS A 194 -6.68 9.07 -2.25
C HIS A 194 -8.09 9.08 -1.63
N ILE A 195 -8.51 7.95 -1.05
CA ILE A 195 -9.72 7.88 -0.22
C ILE A 195 -9.53 8.63 1.10
N ASP A 196 -10.60 9.12 1.72
CA ASP A 196 -10.53 9.90 2.96
C ASP A 196 -9.99 9.07 4.14
N ASN A 197 -10.43 7.81 4.23
CA ASN A 197 -10.12 6.93 5.36
C ASN A 197 -9.74 5.52 4.91
N VAL A 198 -8.76 4.93 5.59
CA VAL A 198 -8.35 3.54 5.47
C VAL A 198 -8.74 2.83 6.76
N VAL A 199 -9.72 1.91 6.70
CA VAL A 199 -10.22 1.13 7.85
C VAL A 199 -10.57 2.01 9.08
N GLY A 200 -11.17 3.18 8.84
CA GLY A 200 -11.60 4.09 9.91
C GLY A 200 -10.51 4.99 10.49
N ILE A 201 -9.31 4.95 9.93
CA ILE A 201 -8.21 5.90 10.18
C ILE A 201 -8.13 6.87 9.01
N ASP A 202 -7.92 8.17 9.26
CA ASP A 202 -7.68 9.16 8.21
C ASP A 202 -6.49 8.72 7.35
N TYR A 203 -6.57 8.85 6.02
CA TYR A 203 -5.51 8.38 5.11
C TYR A 203 -4.13 8.93 5.51
N SER A 204 -4.09 10.17 5.97
CA SER A 204 -2.86 10.83 6.37
C SER A 204 -2.17 10.15 7.56
N GLN A 205 -2.94 9.62 8.51
CA GLN A 205 -2.44 8.83 9.64
C GLN A 205 -2.02 7.43 9.19
N PHE A 206 -2.81 6.80 8.31
CA PHE A 206 -2.45 5.52 7.69
C PHE A 206 -1.10 5.61 6.95
N GLN A 207 -0.85 6.71 6.23
CA GLN A 207 0.40 6.93 5.51
C GLN A 207 1.61 6.79 6.43
N ILE A 208 1.54 7.30 7.67
CA ILE A 208 2.65 7.15 8.62
C ILE A 208 2.89 5.69 9.00
N PHE A 209 1.83 4.88 9.16
CA PHE A 209 2.00 3.42 9.35
C PHE A 209 2.64 2.77 8.12
N ASN A 210 2.24 3.16 6.92
CA ASN A 210 2.87 2.70 5.69
C ASN A 210 4.36 3.08 5.66
N ASP A 211 4.72 4.32 5.96
CA ASP A 211 6.10 4.78 5.87
C ASP A 211 6.99 4.06 6.89
N ILE A 212 6.55 3.96 8.16
CA ILE A 212 7.35 3.25 9.17
C ILE A 212 7.41 1.75 8.92
N SER A 213 6.43 1.16 8.21
CA SER A 213 6.47 -0.25 7.81
C SER A 213 7.69 -0.58 6.95
N THR A 214 8.15 0.37 6.14
CA THR A 214 9.31 0.19 5.25
C THR A 214 10.64 0.10 6.01
N GLY A 215 10.68 0.65 7.23
CA GLY A 215 11.86 0.65 8.09
C GLY A 215 12.03 -0.61 8.92
N LEU A 216 11.05 -1.52 8.89
CA LEU A 216 11.05 -2.72 9.70
C LEU A 216 11.92 -3.83 9.10
N PRO A 217 12.52 -4.68 9.94
CA PRO A 217 13.33 -5.79 9.45
C PRO A 217 12.50 -6.74 8.60
N ALA A 218 13.19 -7.36 7.64
CA ALA A 218 12.62 -8.42 6.84
C ALA A 218 12.06 -9.54 7.74
N PRO A 219 11.00 -10.24 7.28
CA PRO A 219 10.45 -11.38 8.00
C PRO A 219 11.51 -12.44 8.33
N ILE A 220 11.37 -13.10 9.48
CA ILE A 220 12.24 -14.21 9.84
C ILE A 220 11.81 -15.41 9.00
N THR A 221 12.75 -15.95 8.22
CA THR A 221 12.52 -17.18 7.44
C THR A 221 12.97 -18.42 8.21
N ASP A 222 12.28 -19.54 8.01
CA ASP A 222 12.69 -20.84 8.53
C ASP A 222 13.91 -21.40 7.77
N ILE A 223 14.36 -22.59 8.17
CA ILE A 223 15.53 -23.26 7.54
C ILE A 223 15.29 -23.68 6.08
N ASN A 224 14.05 -23.64 5.61
CA ASN A 224 13.64 -24.00 4.25
C ASN A 224 13.43 -22.76 3.36
N GLY A 225 13.54 -21.56 3.92
CA GLY A 225 13.34 -20.30 3.21
C GLY A 225 11.91 -19.75 3.28
N ASN A 226 11.01 -20.41 4.01
CA ASN A 226 9.62 -19.98 4.14
C ASN A 226 9.51 -18.90 5.21
N ILE A 227 8.60 -17.93 5.06
CA ILE A 227 8.36 -16.94 6.11
C ILE A 227 7.79 -17.64 7.35
N ALA A 228 8.52 -17.56 8.46
CA ALA A 228 8.12 -18.18 9.71
C ALA A 228 7.30 -17.21 10.59
N TYR A 229 7.75 -15.96 10.70
CA TYR A 229 7.14 -14.93 11.54
C TYR A 229 7.82 -13.57 11.36
N ASN A 230 7.05 -12.46 11.35
CA ASN A 230 7.59 -11.10 11.52
C ASN A 230 6.95 -10.42 12.75
N PRO A 231 7.60 -10.44 13.93
CA PRO A 231 7.05 -9.82 15.14
C PRO A 231 6.86 -8.32 14.99
N SER A 232 7.80 -7.66 14.32
CA SER A 232 7.76 -6.20 14.13
C SER A 232 6.58 -5.79 13.25
N MET A 233 6.30 -6.54 12.18
CA MET A 233 5.14 -6.28 11.33
C MET A 233 3.83 -6.61 12.03
N SER A 234 3.76 -7.75 12.71
CA SER A 234 2.56 -8.14 13.46
C SER A 234 2.22 -7.08 14.51
N SER A 235 3.23 -6.63 15.27
CA SER A 235 3.06 -5.56 16.26
C SER A 235 2.67 -4.21 15.65
N LEU A 236 3.11 -3.89 14.43
CA LEU A 236 2.70 -2.66 13.75
C LEU A 236 1.23 -2.73 13.29
N VAL A 237 0.81 -3.89 12.79
CA VAL A 237 -0.59 -4.15 12.41
C VAL A 237 -1.50 -4.08 13.64
N ASP A 238 -1.08 -4.63 14.78
CA ASP A 238 -1.82 -4.51 16.05
C ASP A 238 -1.98 -3.04 16.46
N ALA A 239 -0.90 -2.26 16.42
CA ALA A 239 -0.95 -0.83 16.73
C ALA A 239 -1.89 -0.05 15.81
N TYR A 240 -1.88 -0.38 14.52
CA TYR A 240 -2.79 0.19 13.54
C TYR A 240 -4.26 -0.09 13.92
N PHE A 241 -4.60 -1.34 14.23
CA PHE A 241 -5.97 -1.69 14.60
C PHE A 241 -6.41 -1.11 15.94
N ASP A 242 -5.52 -1.04 16.94
CA ASP A 242 -5.82 -0.42 18.23
C ASP A 242 -6.17 1.08 18.06
N VAL A 243 -5.47 1.78 17.17
CA VAL A 243 -5.81 3.17 16.80
C VAL A 243 -7.12 3.23 16.02
N ALA A 244 -7.30 2.36 15.01
CA ALA A 244 -8.47 2.35 14.14
C ALA A 244 -9.77 2.12 14.93
N HIS A 245 -9.70 1.28 15.96
CA HIS A 245 -10.81 0.97 16.84
C HIS A 245 -10.96 1.95 18.01
N ASN A 246 -10.18 3.04 18.03
CA ASN A 246 -10.16 4.04 19.10
C ASN A 246 -9.85 3.44 20.49
N GLU A 247 -9.10 2.34 20.54
CA GLU A 247 -8.66 1.71 21.80
C GLU A 247 -7.53 2.52 22.45
N ILE A 248 -6.66 3.08 21.62
CA ILE A 248 -5.64 4.05 22.03
C ILE A 248 -5.67 5.29 21.13
N PRO A 249 -5.24 6.47 21.63
CA PRO A 249 -4.87 7.57 20.77
C PRO A 249 -3.55 7.27 20.03
N LEU A 250 -3.40 7.82 18.83
CA LEU A 250 -2.21 7.69 17.98
C LEU A 250 -0.90 7.96 18.71
N SER A 251 -0.87 8.94 19.61
CA SER A 251 0.31 9.29 20.42
C SER A 251 0.86 8.12 21.25
N GLN A 252 0.05 7.09 21.54
CA GLN A 252 0.44 5.94 22.36
C GLN A 252 1.13 4.83 21.57
N ILE A 253 1.15 4.88 20.23
CA ILE A 253 1.84 3.85 19.43
C ILE A 253 3.35 3.85 19.68
N TRP A 254 3.91 4.97 20.15
CA TRP A 254 5.31 5.09 20.50
C TRP A 254 5.68 4.45 21.84
N SER A 255 4.67 4.05 22.63
CA SER A 255 4.89 3.45 23.93
C SER A 255 5.66 2.11 23.85
N PRO A 256 6.27 1.63 24.94
CA PRO A 256 7.00 0.36 24.94
C PRO A 256 6.10 -0.88 24.79
N GLN A 257 4.79 -0.69 24.60
CA GLN A 257 3.81 -1.77 24.43
C GLN A 257 3.92 -2.42 23.05
N TYR A 258 4.37 -1.67 22.04
CA TYR A 258 4.51 -2.18 20.68
C TYR A 258 5.96 -2.55 20.38
N GLU A 259 6.18 -3.80 19.98
CA GLU A 259 7.51 -4.35 19.73
C GLU A 259 8.20 -3.71 18.53
N PHE A 260 7.45 -3.19 17.55
CA PHE A 260 8.02 -2.55 16.36
C PHE A 260 8.93 -1.35 16.72
N ASN A 261 8.67 -0.66 17.84
CA ASN A 261 9.50 0.44 18.35
C ASN A 261 10.93 0.02 18.70
N ASN A 262 11.19 -1.28 18.90
CA ASN A 262 12.55 -1.80 19.13
C ASN A 262 13.40 -1.88 17.85
N TYR A 263 12.77 -1.75 16.68
CA TYR A 263 13.40 -1.93 15.38
C TYR A 263 13.54 -0.64 14.59
N LEU A 264 12.77 0.38 14.94
CA LEU A 264 12.80 1.69 14.30
C LEU A 264 13.72 2.63 15.10
N ASP A 265 14.85 3.01 14.50
CA ASP A 265 15.68 4.07 15.05
C ASP A 265 15.20 5.45 14.59
N PHE A 266 15.73 6.50 15.25
CA PHE A 266 15.38 7.88 14.94
C PHE A 266 15.64 8.24 13.48
N ASN A 267 16.72 7.75 12.85
CA ASN A 267 17.05 8.13 11.48
C ASN A 267 16.07 7.49 10.49
N THR A 268 15.69 6.23 10.72
CA THR A 268 14.69 5.53 9.90
C THR A 268 13.34 6.23 9.97
N ILE A 269 12.87 6.57 11.17
CA ILE A 269 11.60 7.30 11.35
C ILE A 269 11.69 8.71 10.76
N GLN A 270 12.80 9.42 11.02
CA GLN A 270 13.00 10.77 10.52
C GLN A 270 12.94 10.79 8.99
N SER A 271 13.66 9.90 8.32
CA SER A 271 13.65 9.81 6.85
C SER A 271 12.26 9.51 6.32
N ALA A 272 11.59 8.49 6.89
CA ALA A 272 10.25 8.07 6.47
C ALA A 272 9.24 9.21 6.57
N MET A 273 9.22 9.91 7.71
CA MET A 273 8.29 11.02 7.94
C MET A 273 8.70 12.31 7.20
N CYS A 274 9.99 12.54 6.91
CA CYS A 274 10.42 13.69 6.11
C CYS A 274 9.86 13.62 4.68
N ASP A 275 9.87 12.44 4.05
CA ASP A 275 9.34 12.28 2.70
C ASP A 275 7.83 12.56 2.67
N THR A 276 7.10 12.11 3.69
CA THR A 276 5.67 12.40 3.86
C THR A 276 5.40 13.86 4.14
N LEU A 277 6.20 14.50 5.00
CA LEU A 277 6.10 15.93 5.30
C LEU A 277 6.33 16.80 4.05
N ASN A 278 7.36 16.48 3.27
CA ASN A 278 7.70 17.17 2.03
C ASN A 278 6.64 16.97 0.95
N SER A 279 6.17 15.73 0.79
CA SER A 279 5.11 15.42 -0.17
C SER A 279 3.81 16.13 0.23
N GLY A 280 3.40 16.05 1.49
CA GLY A 280 2.19 16.71 1.99
C GLY A 280 2.18 18.22 1.76
N LEU A 281 3.21 18.94 2.21
CA LEU A 281 3.21 20.42 2.11
C LEU A 281 3.24 20.94 0.67
N ASN A 282 3.86 20.23 -0.27
CA ASN A 282 3.86 20.62 -1.68
C ASN A 282 2.47 20.54 -2.34
N HIS A 283 1.54 19.80 -1.74
CA HIS A 283 0.16 19.65 -2.23
C HIS A 283 -0.83 20.61 -1.57
N ILE A 284 -0.39 21.42 -0.59
CA ILE A 284 -1.25 22.42 0.06
C ILE A 284 -1.02 23.80 -0.58
N ASN A 285 -2.10 24.43 -1.03
CA ASN A 285 -2.10 25.87 -1.29
C ASN A 285 -2.41 26.61 0.00
N VAL A 286 -1.40 26.77 0.87
CA VAL A 286 -1.62 27.38 2.19
C VAL A 286 -1.90 28.87 2.01
N ASN A 287 -3.00 29.36 2.59
CA ASN A 287 -3.16 30.80 2.79
C ASN A 287 -1.93 31.32 3.57
N PRO A 288 -1.17 32.31 3.07
CA PRO A 288 0.00 32.83 3.79
C PRO A 288 -0.29 33.28 5.24
N GLU A 289 -1.53 33.69 5.53
CA GLU A 289 -1.99 34.06 6.88
C GLU A 289 -2.17 32.86 7.84
N LEU A 290 -2.14 31.63 7.32
CA LEU A 290 -2.19 30.39 8.10
C LEU A 290 -0.81 29.72 8.18
N SER A 291 0.26 30.41 7.77
CA SER A 291 1.62 29.87 7.85
C SER A 291 2.16 29.88 9.28
N TRP A 292 3.12 28.97 9.55
CA TRP A 292 3.86 28.98 10.81
C TRP A 292 4.58 30.31 11.07
N ASP A 293 5.15 30.91 10.02
CA ASP A 293 5.85 32.20 10.11
C ASP A 293 4.92 33.34 10.55
N ASP A 294 3.70 33.39 10.00
CA ASP A 294 2.69 34.38 10.41
C ASP A 294 2.20 34.15 11.84
N TYR A 295 2.02 32.88 12.23
CA TYR A 295 1.69 32.50 13.60
C TYR A 295 2.78 32.95 14.60
N MET A 296 4.07 32.74 14.29
CA MET A 296 5.17 33.22 15.12
C MET A 296 5.18 34.74 15.23
N ALA A 297 5.03 35.45 14.11
CA ALA A 297 5.03 36.91 14.08
C ALA A 297 3.88 37.49 14.91
N THR A 298 2.68 36.91 14.79
CA THR A 298 1.48 37.35 15.52
C THR A 298 1.58 37.10 17.02
N ASN A 299 2.23 36.00 17.43
CA ASN A 299 2.37 35.63 18.84
C ASN A 299 3.69 36.11 19.48
N GLY A 300 4.58 36.77 18.71
CA GLY A 300 5.86 37.27 19.21
C GLY A 300 6.84 36.17 19.61
N LEU A 301 6.80 35.04 18.91
CA LEU A 301 7.68 33.89 19.14
C LEU A 301 9.03 34.08 18.42
N SER A 302 10.11 33.60 19.03
CA SER A 302 11.47 33.69 18.46
C SER A 302 12.07 32.34 18.06
N GLU A 303 11.41 31.25 18.43
CA GLU A 303 11.83 29.88 18.15
C GLU A 303 10.59 28.98 18.07
N MET A 304 10.71 27.85 17.38
CA MET A 304 9.67 26.83 17.34
C MET A 304 9.84 25.91 18.54
N THR A 305 8.92 25.96 19.49
CA THR A 305 8.79 24.94 20.53
C THR A 305 7.71 23.94 20.16
N ASN A 306 7.82 22.70 20.64
CA ASN A 306 6.78 21.68 20.42
C ASN A 306 5.39 22.15 20.88
N ILE A 307 5.31 22.89 21.99
CA ILE A 307 4.05 23.40 22.53
C ILE A 307 3.45 24.46 21.61
N ASP A 308 4.27 25.40 21.12
CA ASP A 308 3.79 26.46 20.24
C ASP A 308 3.38 25.92 18.89
N TYR A 309 4.12 24.93 18.35
CA TYR A 309 3.78 24.25 17.12
C TYR A 309 2.48 23.44 17.25
N TYR A 310 2.28 22.74 18.37
CA TYR A 310 1.01 22.06 18.68
C TYR A 310 -0.16 23.05 18.67
N ASN A 311 -0.01 24.21 19.32
CA ASN A 311 -1.06 25.23 19.37
C ASN A 311 -1.38 25.79 17.98
N TYR A 312 -0.36 26.04 17.17
CA TYR A 312 -0.51 26.45 15.78
C TYR A 312 -1.31 25.41 14.98
N LEU A 313 -0.89 24.13 14.98
CA LEU A 313 -1.56 23.08 14.22
C LEU A 313 -3.04 22.96 14.59
N ASN A 314 -3.36 22.94 15.89
CA ASN A 314 -4.75 22.85 16.34
C ASN A 314 -5.59 24.09 15.97
N GLN A 315 -5.01 25.29 16.08
CA GLN A 315 -5.70 26.52 15.67
C GLN A 315 -5.97 26.50 14.17
N THR A 316 -4.98 26.11 13.36
CA THR A 316 -5.07 26.08 11.91
C THR A 316 -6.11 25.06 11.47
N ILE A 317 -6.03 23.81 11.94
CA ILE A 317 -7.04 22.77 11.65
C ILE A 317 -8.45 23.26 12.02
N GLY A 318 -8.60 23.88 13.20
CA GLY A 318 -9.90 24.40 13.66
C GLY A 318 -10.46 25.57 12.84
N SER A 319 -9.67 26.16 11.96
CA SER A 319 -10.07 27.28 11.09
C SER A 319 -10.47 26.86 9.67
N LEU A 320 -10.13 25.63 9.27
CA LEU A 320 -10.34 25.10 7.91
C LEU A 320 -11.73 24.48 7.75
N ASP A 321 -12.25 24.51 6.52
CA ASP A 321 -13.50 23.83 6.17
C ASP A 321 -13.24 22.33 5.93
N PRO A 322 -13.89 21.41 6.66
CA PRO A 322 -13.61 19.98 6.58
C PRO A 322 -13.95 19.33 5.24
N ILE A 323 -14.76 20.00 4.40
CA ILE A 323 -15.13 19.49 3.07
C ILE A 323 -14.20 20.07 2.01
N THR A 324 -13.93 21.37 2.04
CA THR A 324 -13.14 22.01 0.97
C THR A 324 -11.63 21.97 1.22
N ASP A 325 -11.20 21.83 2.46
CA ASP A 325 -9.79 21.92 2.86
C ASP A 325 -9.25 20.59 3.40
N MET A 326 -9.94 19.48 3.13
CA MET A 326 -9.60 18.13 3.63
C MET A 326 -8.12 17.77 3.43
N ALA A 327 -7.58 17.97 2.22
CA ALA A 327 -6.16 17.70 1.94
C ALA A 327 -5.20 18.52 2.83
N SER A 328 -5.59 19.75 3.21
CA SER A 328 -4.76 20.56 4.13
C SER A 328 -4.85 20.03 5.55
N ILE A 329 -6.07 19.68 5.99
CA ILE A 329 -6.33 19.10 7.31
C ILE A 329 -5.54 17.80 7.49
N ASP A 330 -5.54 16.94 6.48
CA ASP A 330 -4.80 15.68 6.45
C ASP A 330 -3.31 15.88 6.72
N VAL A 331 -2.69 16.85 6.04
CA VAL A 331 -1.26 17.15 6.23
C VAL A 331 -0.97 17.78 7.59
N TYR A 332 -1.88 18.60 8.15
CA TYR A 332 -1.70 19.12 9.51
C TYR A 332 -1.86 18.02 10.58
N ASN A 333 -2.77 17.06 10.37
CA ASN A 333 -2.92 15.89 11.23
C ASN A 333 -1.67 14.99 11.20
N GLN A 334 -1.04 14.81 10.03
CA GLN A 334 0.26 14.13 9.93
C GLN A 334 1.33 14.79 10.80
N GLN A 335 1.42 16.13 10.74
CA GLN A 335 2.38 16.87 11.54
C GLN A 335 2.13 16.75 13.06
N LEU A 336 0.87 16.64 13.49
CA LEU A 336 0.55 16.35 14.90
C LEU A 336 1.11 14.99 15.33
N MET A 337 1.04 13.96 14.48
CA MET A 337 1.60 12.65 14.78
C MET A 337 3.13 12.67 14.88
N MET A 338 3.80 13.40 13.99
CA MET A 338 5.24 13.61 14.03
C MET A 338 5.66 14.36 15.31
N LEU A 339 4.85 15.33 15.73
CA LEU A 339 5.05 16.06 16.99
C LEU A 339 4.87 15.15 18.21
N ASP A 340 3.92 14.21 18.18
CA ASP A 340 3.75 13.19 19.23
C ASP A 340 4.98 12.28 19.33
N TYR A 341 5.55 11.88 18.20
CA TYR A 341 6.82 11.13 18.18
C TYR A 341 7.95 11.93 18.83
N CYS A 342 8.09 13.22 18.50
CA CYS A 342 9.08 14.10 19.11
C CYS A 342 8.89 14.21 20.62
N ASN A 343 7.66 14.47 21.08
CA ASN A 343 7.33 14.59 22.49
C ASN A 343 7.65 13.30 23.27
N TYR A 344 7.32 12.14 22.70
CA TYR A 344 7.60 10.85 23.33
C TYR A 344 9.10 10.59 23.48
N ASN A 345 9.90 10.94 22.47
CA ASN A 345 11.35 10.70 22.45
C ASN A 345 12.18 11.85 23.03
N ASN A 346 11.55 12.88 23.61
CA ASN A 346 12.19 14.12 24.09
C ASN A 346 13.03 14.82 22.99
N LEU A 347 12.48 14.88 21.79
CA LEU A 347 13.06 15.57 20.65
C LEU A 347 12.33 16.91 20.43
N ASP A 348 13.07 17.88 19.90
CA ASP A 348 12.52 19.14 19.44
C ASP A 348 12.09 19.02 17.98
N PHE A 349 10.84 19.34 17.66
CA PHE A 349 10.28 19.17 16.31
C PHE A 349 10.95 20.08 15.28
N GLY A 350 11.30 21.31 15.69
CA GLY A 350 12.00 22.27 14.84
C GLY A 350 13.28 21.67 14.29
N THR A 351 14.15 21.23 15.19
CA THR A 351 15.41 20.59 14.80
C THR A 351 15.22 19.18 14.23
N ALA A 352 14.30 18.36 14.73
CA ALA A 352 14.12 16.98 14.27
C ALA A 352 13.50 16.88 12.88
N PHE A 353 12.60 17.78 12.50
CA PHE A 353 11.88 17.68 11.23
C PHE A 353 11.88 18.99 10.45
N TYR A 354 11.51 20.10 11.07
CA TYR A 354 11.32 21.36 10.33
C TYR A 354 12.60 21.88 9.67
N ASP A 355 13.75 21.82 10.34
CA ASP A 355 15.02 22.28 9.77
C ASP A 355 15.60 21.21 8.83
N ASN A 356 15.55 19.93 9.24
CA ASN A 356 16.23 18.85 8.54
C ASN A 356 15.50 18.32 7.30
N CYS A 357 14.16 18.34 7.27
CA CYS A 357 13.40 17.89 6.11
C CYS A 357 13.32 18.96 5.01
N PHE A 358 13.49 20.26 5.38
CA PHE A 358 13.33 21.41 4.49
C PHE A 358 14.66 22.11 4.13
N ASP A 359 15.81 21.62 4.59
CA ASP A 359 17.13 22.08 4.14
C ASP A 359 17.45 21.57 2.71
N LEU A 360 16.82 22.19 1.70
CA LEU A 360 17.28 22.34 0.31
C LEU A 360 16.96 23.72 -0.26
#